data_AF-A0A6I9PH12-F1
#
_entry.id   AF-A0A6I9PH12-F1
#
_cell.length_a   1.000
_cell.length_b   1.000
_cell.length_c   1.000
_cell.angle_alpha   90.00
_cell.angle_beta   90.00
_cell.angle_gamma   90.00
#
_symmetry.space_group_name_H-M   'P 1'
#
loop_
_entity.id
_entity.type
_entity.pdbx_description
1 polymer ?
#
loop_
_entity_poly.entity_id
_entity_poly.type
_entity_poly.pdbx_seq_one_letter_code
_entity_poly.pdbx_strand_id
1 'polypeptide(L)'
;MENDQYNLKRVFSIVNEEDLGSYTCEFGSKAKIDFVLAAPQIGEVRDKPIVSYVGDFAVITCKMEETKPEPRTWYWYKANGTDKEQIIAAEEPLRYEIKNEERNTKLVVSSLVEADGGLYFCGAVYAISTSMSNVELKVISIHEPLKPFVAIVIEVIVLVAIILLYEKSQSKKNNTAAENGTTEQTNTLTQGESNGPGESSSMRQRKV
;
A
#
# COMPACT_ATOMS: atom_id res chain seq x y z
N MET A 1 -34.68 -35.49 -47.96
CA MET A 1 -34.41 -35.17 -46.54
C MET A 1 -33.92 -33.74 -46.55
N GLU A 2 -34.84 -32.81 -46.28
CA GLU A 2 -34.62 -31.37 -46.45
C GLU A 2 -33.83 -30.86 -45.24
N ASN A 3 -32.66 -30.29 -45.51
CA ASN A 3 -31.78 -29.69 -44.51
C ASN A 3 -32.29 -28.28 -44.21
N ASP A 4 -33.42 -28.19 -43.51
CA ASP A 4 -33.99 -26.90 -43.13
C ASP A 4 -33.10 -26.26 -42.07
N GLN A 5 -32.34 -25.26 -42.50
CA GLN A 5 -31.49 -24.46 -41.61
C GLN A 5 -32.38 -23.48 -40.83
N TYR A 6 -32.83 -23.90 -39.65
CA TYR A 6 -33.63 -23.05 -38.76
C TYR A 6 -32.78 -21.89 -38.20
N ASN A 7 -32.95 -20.70 -38.75
CA ASN A 7 -32.42 -19.45 -38.18
C ASN A 7 -33.47 -18.81 -37.27
N LEU A 8 -33.67 -19.35 -36.06
CA LEU A 8 -34.60 -18.78 -35.09
C LEU A 8 -33.91 -17.67 -34.30
N LYS A 9 -34.34 -16.42 -34.50
CA LYS A 9 -33.83 -15.24 -33.79
C LYS A 9 -34.91 -14.67 -32.88
N ARG A 10 -34.63 -14.60 -31.57
CA ARG A 10 -35.45 -13.87 -30.61
C ARG A 10 -34.66 -12.67 -30.10
N VAL A 11 -35.27 -11.49 -30.18
CA VAL A 11 -34.68 -10.24 -29.69
C VAL A 11 -35.50 -9.80 -28.49
N PHE A 12 -34.81 -9.49 -27.39
CA PHE A 12 -35.37 -8.82 -26.24
C PHE A 12 -34.52 -7.59 -25.94
N SER A 13 -35.10 -6.57 -25.33
CA SER A 13 -34.41 -5.33 -25.02
C SER A 13 -34.04 -5.33 -23.54
N ILE A 14 -32.81 -4.92 -23.25
CA ILE A 14 -32.29 -4.73 -21.89
C ILE A 14 -32.35 -3.23 -21.66
N VAL A 15 -33.17 -2.79 -20.71
CA VAL A 15 -33.47 -1.37 -20.49
C VAL A 15 -32.98 -0.92 -19.13
N ASN A 16 -33.05 -1.79 -18.11
CA ASN A 16 -32.72 -1.46 -16.73
C ASN A 16 -31.65 -2.39 -16.15
N GLU A 17 -31.01 -1.95 -15.07
CA GLU A 17 -30.01 -2.75 -14.36
C GLU A 17 -30.60 -4.08 -13.83
N GLU A 18 -31.89 -4.11 -13.51
CA GLU A 18 -32.62 -5.31 -13.09
C GLU A 18 -32.70 -6.38 -14.19
N ASP A 19 -32.50 -5.99 -15.45
CA ASP A 19 -32.42 -6.93 -16.58
C ASP A 19 -31.03 -7.60 -16.65
N LEU A 20 -30.08 -7.27 -15.78
CA LEU A 20 -28.82 -8.00 -15.69
C LEU A 20 -29.01 -9.32 -14.93
N GLY A 21 -28.26 -10.35 -15.29
CA GLY A 21 -28.34 -11.65 -14.63
C GLY A 21 -28.10 -12.83 -15.56
N SER A 22 -28.54 -14.00 -15.11
CA SER A 22 -28.38 -15.25 -15.85
C SER A 22 -29.55 -15.46 -16.79
N TYR A 23 -29.24 -15.64 -18.06
CA TYR A 23 -30.17 -15.91 -19.13
C TYR A 23 -29.97 -17.30 -19.67
N THR A 24 -31.08 -17.93 -20.02
CA THR A 24 -31.11 -19.23 -20.68
C THR A 24 -31.80 -19.09 -22.03
N CYS A 25 -31.11 -19.49 -23.09
CA CYS A 25 -31.73 -19.75 -24.38
C CYS A 25 -32.08 -21.23 -24.49
N GLU A 26 -33.37 -21.55 -24.56
CA GLU A 26 -33.87 -22.92 -24.68
C GLU A 26 -34.52 -23.14 -26.06
N PHE A 27 -34.11 -24.21 -26.75
CA PHE A 27 -34.69 -24.65 -28.02
C PHE A 27 -35.40 -26.00 -27.82
N GLY A 28 -36.64 -25.93 -27.33
CA GLY A 28 -37.39 -27.12 -26.91
C GLY A 28 -36.59 -27.96 -25.90
N SER A 29 -36.77 -29.28 -25.92
CA SER A 29 -35.99 -30.20 -25.08
C SER A 29 -34.62 -30.59 -25.65
N LYS A 30 -34.19 -29.99 -26.77
CA LYS A 30 -33.03 -30.45 -27.55
C LYS A 30 -31.74 -29.71 -27.22
N ALA A 31 -31.81 -28.42 -26.89
CA ALA A 31 -30.63 -27.62 -26.63
C ALA A 31 -30.94 -26.48 -25.66
N LYS A 32 -29.98 -26.21 -24.77
CA LYS A 32 -30.02 -25.14 -23.78
C LYS A 32 -28.65 -24.47 -23.71
N ILE A 33 -28.61 -23.15 -23.78
CA ILE A 33 -27.40 -22.34 -23.63
C ILE A 33 -27.64 -21.33 -22.53
N ASP A 34 -26.79 -21.35 -21.51
CA ASP A 34 -26.81 -20.39 -20.42
C ASP A 34 -25.71 -19.34 -20.61
N PHE A 35 -26.03 -18.07 -20.37
CA PHE A 35 -25.07 -16.97 -20.40
C PHE A 35 -25.44 -15.92 -19.34
N VAL A 36 -24.44 -15.16 -18.89
CA VAL A 36 -24.64 -14.09 -17.91
C VAL A 36 -24.47 -12.75 -18.59
N LEU A 37 -25.50 -11.92 -18.48
CA LEU A 37 -25.44 -10.54 -18.85
C LEU A 37 -25.06 -9.71 -17.63
N ALA A 38 -23.89 -9.08 -17.65
CA ALA A 38 -23.36 -8.32 -16.53
C ALA A 38 -22.70 -7.02 -16.99
N ALA A 39 -22.59 -6.07 -16.07
CA ALA A 39 -21.83 -4.84 -16.27
C ALA A 39 -20.33 -5.16 -16.47
N PRO A 40 -19.65 -4.51 -17.42
CA PRO A 40 -18.21 -4.68 -17.62
C PRO A 40 -17.43 -4.27 -16.36
N GLN A 41 -16.59 -5.16 -15.84
CA GLN A 41 -15.80 -4.87 -14.64
C GLN A 41 -14.57 -4.02 -14.99
N ILE A 42 -14.22 -3.06 -14.12
CA ILE A 42 -12.98 -2.28 -14.23
C ILE A 42 -11.83 -3.20 -13.82
N GLY A 43 -10.92 -3.48 -14.74
CA GLY A 43 -9.94 -4.56 -14.60
C GLY A 43 -8.80 -4.26 -13.61
N GLU A 44 -8.50 -2.98 -13.37
CA GLU A 44 -7.40 -2.58 -12.48
C GLU A 44 -7.95 -2.22 -11.08
N VAL A 45 -8.01 -3.23 -10.20
CA VAL A 45 -8.23 -3.02 -8.76
C VAL A 45 -6.85 -2.92 -8.11
N ARG A 46 -6.56 -1.77 -7.51
CA ARG A 46 -5.25 -1.52 -6.91
C ARG A 46 -5.28 -1.98 -5.46
N ASP A 47 -4.61 -3.10 -5.16
CA ASP A 47 -4.56 -3.64 -3.79
C ASP A 47 -3.77 -2.79 -2.80
N LYS A 48 -2.87 -1.93 -3.31
CA LYS A 48 -1.99 -1.10 -2.49
C LYS A 48 -2.44 0.36 -2.50
N PRO A 49 -2.47 1.03 -1.33
CA PRO A 49 -2.82 2.43 -1.29
C PRO A 49 -1.80 3.28 -2.06
N ILE A 50 -2.29 4.35 -2.69
CA ILE A 50 -1.44 5.43 -3.16
C ILE A 50 -0.98 6.20 -1.93
N VAL A 51 0.32 6.38 -1.75
CA VAL A 51 0.86 7.19 -0.66
C VAL A 51 1.32 8.52 -1.23
N SER A 52 0.82 9.63 -0.69
CA SER A 52 1.27 10.98 -1.02
C SER A 52 1.45 11.80 0.27
N TYR A 53 2.04 12.98 0.16
CA TYR A 53 2.36 13.82 1.30
C TYR A 53 1.44 15.03 1.42
N VAL A 54 1.29 15.53 2.65
CA VAL A 54 0.59 16.80 2.89
C VAL A 54 1.26 17.92 2.09
N GLY A 55 0.46 18.72 1.39
CA GLY A 55 0.90 19.81 0.52
C GLY A 55 1.18 19.42 -0.93
N ASP A 56 1.38 18.13 -1.22
CA ASP A 56 1.61 17.62 -2.58
C ASP A 56 0.27 17.45 -3.34
N PHE A 57 0.34 16.81 -4.50
CA PHE A 57 -0.82 16.34 -5.26
C PHE A 57 -0.83 14.80 -5.34
N ALA A 58 -2.00 14.22 -5.57
CA ALA A 58 -2.16 12.80 -5.88
C ALA A 58 -2.83 12.63 -7.24
N VAL A 59 -2.43 11.59 -7.97
CA VAL A 59 -3.07 11.19 -9.23
C VAL A 59 -3.63 9.79 -9.06
N ILE A 60 -4.95 9.68 -9.15
CA ILE A 60 -5.69 8.42 -9.05
C ILE A 60 -6.19 8.07 -10.44
N THR A 61 -5.98 6.82 -10.86
CA THR A 61 -6.28 6.39 -12.23
C THR A 61 -7.14 5.13 -12.23
N CYS A 62 -8.13 5.09 -13.10
CA CYS A 62 -8.88 3.88 -13.42
C CYS A 62 -8.83 3.60 -14.91
N LYS A 63 -8.70 2.32 -15.27
CA LYS A 63 -8.62 1.87 -16.66
C LYS A 63 -9.50 0.63 -16.86
N MET A 64 -10.27 0.63 -17.94
CA MET A 64 -10.94 -0.55 -18.46
C MET A 64 -9.97 -1.43 -19.23
N GLU A 65 -10.13 -2.74 -19.09
CA GLU A 65 -9.41 -3.71 -19.91
C GLU A 65 -9.81 -3.56 -21.39
N GLU A 66 -8.85 -3.75 -22.31
CA GLU A 66 -9.05 -3.55 -23.74
C GLU A 66 -10.12 -4.48 -24.34
N THR A 67 -10.35 -5.64 -23.74
CA THR A 67 -11.37 -6.62 -24.15
C THR A 67 -12.80 -6.20 -23.78
N LYS A 68 -12.97 -5.21 -22.91
CA LYS A 68 -14.27 -4.73 -22.43
C LYS A 68 -14.78 -3.56 -23.30
N PRO A 69 -16.09 -3.29 -23.35
CA PRO A 69 -16.60 -2.13 -24.08
C PRO A 69 -16.22 -0.81 -23.37
N GLU A 70 -16.08 0.24 -24.16
CA GLU A 70 -15.87 1.62 -23.68
C GLU A 70 -17.09 2.12 -22.90
N PRO A 71 -16.89 2.72 -21.72
CA PRO A 71 -17.95 3.44 -21.03
C PRO A 71 -18.31 4.73 -21.78
N ARG A 72 -19.53 5.22 -21.56
CA ARG A 72 -19.99 6.50 -22.12
C ARG A 72 -19.30 7.68 -21.45
N THR A 73 -19.07 7.58 -20.14
CA THR A 73 -18.41 8.59 -19.34
C THR A 73 -17.89 7.99 -18.04
N TRP A 74 -17.13 8.78 -17.29
CA TRP A 74 -16.61 8.43 -15.99
C TRP A 74 -17.02 9.45 -14.94
N TYR A 75 -17.31 8.95 -13.74
CA TYR A 75 -17.53 9.76 -12.55
C TYR A 75 -16.56 9.38 -11.44
N TRP A 76 -16.24 10.34 -10.59
CA TRP A 76 -15.40 10.15 -9.42
C TRP A 76 -16.19 10.44 -8.15
N TYR A 77 -15.89 9.69 -7.10
CA TYR A 77 -16.52 9.84 -5.79
C TYR A 77 -15.46 9.72 -4.70
N LYS A 78 -15.68 10.39 -3.57
CA LYS A 78 -14.92 10.19 -2.33
C LYS A 78 -15.82 9.51 -1.30
N ALA A 79 -15.28 8.57 -0.53
CA ALA A 79 -15.98 8.03 0.63
C ALA A 79 -16.25 9.15 1.64
N ASN A 80 -17.50 9.23 2.12
CA ASN A 80 -17.92 10.13 3.18
C ASN A 80 -18.73 9.32 4.21
N GLY A 81 -18.02 8.75 5.19
CA GLY A 81 -18.63 7.83 6.16
C GLY A 81 -19.12 6.54 5.51
N THR A 82 -20.43 6.29 5.59
CA THR A 82 -21.08 5.12 4.95
C THR A 82 -21.48 5.38 3.51
N ASP A 83 -21.52 6.65 3.10
CA ASP A 83 -21.95 7.07 1.77
C ASP A 83 -20.75 7.43 0.88
N LYS A 84 -21.05 7.72 -0.39
CA LYS A 84 -20.08 8.22 -1.37
C LYS A 84 -20.58 9.56 -1.91
N GLU A 85 -19.69 10.53 -1.94
CA GLU A 85 -19.97 11.88 -2.41
C GLU A 85 -19.33 12.08 -3.78
N GLN A 86 -20.11 12.55 -4.76
CA GLN A 86 -19.61 12.74 -6.12
C GLN A 86 -18.67 13.95 -6.17
N ILE A 87 -17.50 13.76 -6.77
CA ILE A 87 -16.53 14.83 -6.99
C ILE A 87 -16.91 15.58 -8.26
N ILE A 88 -17.30 16.84 -8.11
CA ILE A 88 -17.62 17.73 -9.22
C ILE A 88 -16.46 18.72 -9.37
N ALA A 89 -15.55 18.47 -10.32
CA ALA A 89 -14.36 19.29 -10.52
C ALA A 89 -14.67 20.77 -10.80
N ALA A 90 -15.85 21.09 -11.33
CA ALA A 90 -16.28 22.47 -11.55
C ALA A 90 -16.58 23.25 -10.26
N GLU A 91 -16.89 22.57 -9.15
CA GLU A 91 -17.16 23.22 -7.85
C GLU A 91 -15.87 23.60 -7.12
N GLU A 92 -14.81 22.79 -7.26
CA GLU A 92 -13.49 23.04 -6.68
C GLU A 92 -12.36 22.91 -7.74
N PRO A 93 -12.32 23.78 -8.77
CA PRO A 93 -11.43 23.61 -9.93
C PRO A 93 -9.94 23.81 -9.62
N LEU A 94 -9.61 24.45 -8.49
CA LEU A 94 -8.23 24.57 -8.02
C LEU A 94 -7.74 23.31 -7.31
N ARG A 95 -8.67 22.48 -6.81
CA ARG A 95 -8.37 21.30 -6.01
C ARG A 95 -8.50 20.02 -6.81
N TYR A 96 -9.54 19.91 -7.64
CA TYR A 96 -9.83 18.71 -8.42
C TYR A 96 -9.69 18.96 -9.92
N GLU A 97 -8.97 18.06 -10.58
CA GLU A 97 -8.93 17.98 -12.04
C GLU A 97 -9.33 16.57 -12.46
N ILE A 98 -10.34 16.45 -13.33
CA ILE A 98 -10.79 15.17 -13.88
C ILE A 98 -10.47 15.13 -15.38
N LYS A 99 -9.71 14.11 -15.79
CA LYS A 99 -9.38 13.84 -17.20
C LYS A 99 -9.98 12.51 -17.59
N ASN A 100 -11.06 12.58 -18.36
CA ASN A 100 -11.71 11.41 -18.94
C ASN A 100 -11.20 11.21 -20.37
N GLU A 101 -10.72 10.02 -20.65
CA GLU A 101 -10.47 9.51 -22.00
C GLU A 101 -11.33 8.25 -22.19
N GLU A 102 -11.32 7.63 -23.37
CA GLU A 102 -12.32 6.60 -23.76
C GLU A 102 -12.39 5.44 -22.76
N ARG A 103 -11.25 4.83 -22.44
CA ARG A 103 -11.16 3.63 -21.58
C ARG A 103 -10.52 3.89 -20.23
N ASN A 104 -10.24 5.14 -19.91
CA ASN A 104 -9.47 5.50 -18.73
C ASN A 104 -9.89 6.87 -18.22
N THR A 105 -9.74 7.04 -16.91
CA THR A 105 -9.98 8.31 -16.25
C THR A 105 -8.91 8.56 -15.21
N LYS A 106 -8.57 9.84 -15.02
CA LYS A 106 -7.60 10.31 -14.04
C LYS A 106 -8.24 11.40 -13.20
N LEU A 107 -8.12 11.27 -11.89
CA LEU A 107 -8.44 12.30 -10.91
C LEU A 107 -7.14 12.82 -10.32
N VAL A 108 -6.92 14.13 -10.41
CA VAL A 108 -5.87 14.84 -9.70
C VAL A 108 -6.47 15.55 -8.50
N VAL A 109 -5.89 15.34 -7.33
CA VAL A 109 -6.22 16.04 -6.09
C VAL A 109 -5.02 16.87 -5.67
N SER A 110 -5.17 18.18 -5.68
CA SER A 110 -4.10 19.15 -5.39
C SER A 110 -4.14 19.66 -3.95
N SER A 111 -2.99 20.10 -3.43
CA SER A 111 -2.86 20.70 -2.09
C SER A 111 -3.39 19.79 -0.98
N LEU A 112 -2.89 18.56 -0.93
CA LEU A 112 -3.39 17.51 -0.05
C LEU A 112 -3.30 17.87 1.43
N VAL A 113 -4.35 17.55 2.18
CA VAL A 113 -4.35 17.53 3.65
C VAL A 113 -4.56 16.10 4.17
N GLU A 114 -4.29 15.85 5.44
CA GLU A 114 -4.42 14.50 6.03
C GLU A 114 -5.84 13.92 5.87
N ALA A 115 -6.87 14.76 5.96
CA ALA A 115 -8.27 14.39 5.76
C ALA A 115 -8.64 14.07 4.29
N ASP A 116 -7.71 14.25 3.35
CA ASP A 116 -7.88 13.80 1.97
C ASP A 116 -7.60 12.31 1.80
N GLY A 117 -6.98 11.67 2.79
CA GLY A 117 -6.86 10.23 2.84
C GLY A 117 -8.22 9.54 2.90
N GLY A 118 -8.30 8.34 2.33
CA GLY A 118 -9.50 7.51 2.31
C GLY A 118 -9.72 6.83 0.95
N LEU A 119 -10.92 6.26 0.78
CA LEU A 119 -11.30 5.56 -0.44
C LEU A 119 -11.86 6.54 -1.47
N TYR A 120 -11.31 6.48 -2.67
CA TYR A 120 -11.84 7.13 -3.87
C TYR A 120 -12.42 6.08 -4.79
N PHE A 121 -13.55 6.39 -5.42
CA PHE A 121 -14.22 5.49 -6.35
C PHE A 121 -14.30 6.12 -7.73
N CYS A 122 -14.03 5.31 -8.74
CA CYS A 122 -14.29 5.64 -10.13
C CYS A 122 -15.48 4.81 -10.64
N GLY A 123 -16.41 5.47 -11.30
CA GLY A 123 -17.59 4.87 -11.91
C GLY A 123 -17.51 4.93 -13.43
N ALA A 124 -17.40 3.77 -14.07
CA ALA A 124 -17.52 3.61 -15.53
C ALA A 124 -19.01 3.50 -15.89
N VAL A 125 -19.55 4.52 -16.55
CA VAL A 125 -20.98 4.62 -16.82
C VAL A 125 -21.31 3.99 -18.18
N TYR A 126 -22.17 2.98 -18.16
CA TYR A 126 -22.73 2.35 -19.36
C TYR A 126 -24.19 2.76 -19.55
N ALA A 127 -24.81 2.25 -20.62
CA ALA A 127 -26.21 2.58 -20.93
C ALA A 127 -27.20 2.14 -19.83
N ILE A 128 -26.87 1.04 -19.14
CA ILE A 128 -27.81 0.31 -18.27
C ILE A 128 -27.31 0.23 -16.83
N SER A 129 -26.00 0.35 -16.60
CA SER A 129 -25.39 0.21 -15.27
C SER A 129 -24.12 1.05 -15.15
N THR A 130 -23.64 1.23 -13.92
CA THR A 130 -22.34 1.87 -13.64
C THR A 130 -21.45 0.90 -12.87
N SER A 131 -20.31 0.58 -13.46
CA SER A 131 -19.31 -0.27 -12.80
C SER A 131 -18.41 0.57 -11.92
N MET A 132 -18.20 0.15 -10.68
CA MET A 132 -17.41 0.89 -9.69
C MET A 132 -16.12 0.14 -9.37
N SER A 133 -15.01 0.89 -9.27
CA SER A 133 -13.77 0.44 -8.65
C SER A 133 -13.31 1.46 -7.63
N ASN A 134 -12.45 1.03 -6.70
CA ASN A 134 -11.97 1.87 -5.61
C ASN A 134 -10.45 1.85 -5.52
N VAL A 135 -9.88 2.96 -5.04
CA VAL A 135 -8.47 3.12 -4.76
C VAL A 135 -8.33 3.86 -3.44
N GLU A 136 -7.53 3.30 -2.52
CA GLU A 136 -7.21 3.95 -1.26
C GLU A 136 -6.08 4.97 -1.46
N LEU A 137 -6.29 6.20 -0.99
CA LEU A 137 -5.28 7.24 -0.88
C LEU A 137 -4.89 7.39 0.58
N LYS A 138 -3.59 7.29 0.87
CA LYS A 138 -3.01 7.58 2.17
C LYS A 138 -2.18 8.85 2.09
N VAL A 139 -2.59 9.88 2.82
CA VAL A 139 -1.85 11.13 2.91
C VAL A 139 -1.06 11.13 4.22
N ILE A 140 0.26 11.24 4.15
CA ILE A 140 1.15 11.23 5.31
C ILE A 140 1.91 12.54 5.46
N SER A 141 2.24 12.89 6.70
CA SER A 141 3.19 13.98 6.96
C SER A 141 4.61 13.50 6.72
N ILE A 142 5.49 14.40 6.26
CA ILE A 142 6.93 14.14 6.10
C ILE A 142 7.61 13.76 7.42
N HIS A 143 6.98 14.07 8.55
CA HIS A 143 7.51 13.70 9.86
C HIS A 143 7.46 12.19 10.12
N GLU A 144 6.51 11.47 9.52
CA GLU A 144 6.35 10.04 9.72
C GLU A 144 7.57 9.23 9.24
N PRO A 145 8.04 9.38 7.98
CA PRO A 145 9.26 8.72 7.53
C PRO A 145 10.53 9.28 8.18
N LEU A 146 10.50 10.47 8.80
CA LEU A 146 11.68 11.11 9.41
C LEU A 146 12.07 10.49 10.77
N LYS A 147 11.10 9.97 11.53
CA LYS A 147 11.30 9.34 12.85
C LYS A 147 12.48 8.35 12.91
N PRO A 148 12.60 7.35 11.99
CA PRO A 148 13.74 6.42 12.02
C PRO A 148 15.08 7.12 11.80
N PHE A 149 15.15 8.13 10.94
CA PHE A 149 16.40 8.88 10.72
C PHE A 149 16.81 9.66 11.95
N VAL A 150 15.86 10.30 12.64
CA VAL A 150 16.13 11.03 13.89
C VAL A 150 16.64 10.08 14.97
N ALA A 151 16.07 8.88 15.08
CA ALA A 151 16.54 7.86 16.02
C ALA A 151 18.00 7.46 15.75
N ILE A 152 18.35 7.22 14.47
CA ILE A 152 19.72 6.88 14.06
C ILE A 152 20.69 8.02 14.40
N VAL A 153 20.33 9.27 14.13
CA VAL A 153 21.19 10.43 14.43
C VAL A 153 21.45 10.55 15.93
N ILE A 154 20.43 10.36 16.77
CA ILE A 154 20.58 10.38 18.23
C ILE A 154 21.53 9.27 18.70
N GLU A 155 21.38 8.06 18.16
CA GLU A 155 22.24 6.92 18.51
C GLU A 155 23.72 7.21 18.17
N VAL A 156 23.99 7.75 16.98
CA VAL A 156 25.35 8.13 16.56
C VAL A 156 25.94 9.20 17.49
N ILE A 157 25.16 10.22 17.87
CA ILE A 157 25.62 11.27 18.79
C ILE A 157 25.98 10.69 20.17
N VAL A 158 25.18 9.76 20.69
CA VAL A 158 25.45 9.09 21.97
C VAL A 158 26.75 8.27 21.90
N LEU A 159 26.94 7.50 20.82
CA LEU A 159 28.15 6.71 20.62
C LEU A 159 29.41 7.60 20.55
N VAL A 160 29.35 8.70 19.80
CA VAL A 160 30.45 9.66 19.71
C VAL A 160 30.75 10.29 21.07
N ALA A 161 29.72 10.68 21.83
CA ALA A 161 29.91 11.23 23.17
C ALA A 161 30.59 10.24 24.12
N ILE A 162 30.19 8.96 24.09
CA ILE A 162 30.82 7.90 24.89
C ILE A 162 32.30 7.73 24.52
N ILE A 163 32.63 7.70 23.22
CA ILE A 163 34.01 7.58 22.73
C ILE A 163 34.85 8.77 23.21
N LEU A 164 34.38 10.00 23.03
CA LEU A 164 35.10 11.20 23.46
C LEU A 164 35.30 11.25 24.99
N LEU A 165 34.31 10.82 25.77
CA LEU A 165 34.44 10.72 27.23
C LEU A 165 35.49 9.66 27.62
N TYR A 166 35.54 8.54 26.91
CA TYR A 166 36.54 7.49 27.13
C TYR A 166 37.95 7.97 26.78
N GLU A 167 38.14 8.60 25.62
CA GLU A 167 39.43 9.18 25.21
C GLU A 167 39.92 10.24 26.19
N LYS A 168 39.04 11.13 26.64
CA LYS A 168 39.37 12.16 27.64
C LYS A 168 39.73 11.54 28.99
N SER A 169 39.05 10.47 29.40
CA SER A 169 39.36 9.73 30.64
C SER A 169 40.70 9.01 30.55
N GLN A 170 40.97 8.34 29.43
CA GLN A 170 42.24 7.64 29.20
C GLN A 170 43.41 8.62 29.06
N SER A 171 43.23 9.73 28.35
CA SER A 171 44.23 10.80 28.27
C SER A 171 44.58 11.34 29.65
N LYS A 172 43.59 11.58 30.51
CA LYS A 172 43.82 11.95 31.92
C LYS A 172 44.60 10.87 32.68
N LYS A 173 44.22 9.59 32.54
CA LYS A 173 44.90 8.47 33.22
C LYS A 173 46.35 8.28 32.74
N ASN A 174 46.60 8.44 31.45
CA ASN A 174 47.94 8.35 30.86
C ASN A 174 48.83 9.53 31.28
N ASN A 175 48.28 10.74 31.41
CA ASN A 175 49.02 11.89 31.94
C ASN A 175 49.39 11.71 33.42
N THR A 176 48.52 11.14 34.26
CA THR A 176 48.84 10.85 35.67
C THR A 176 49.83 9.68 35.84
N ALA A 177 49.89 8.75 34.88
CA ALA A 177 50.86 7.65 34.89
C ALA A 177 52.27 8.07 34.42
N ALA A 178 52.37 9.07 33.54
CA ALA A 178 53.65 9.62 33.08
C ALA A 178 54.37 10.47 34.16
N GLU A 179 53.62 11.03 35.12
CA GLU A 179 54.17 11.84 36.22
C GLU A 179 54.65 11.00 37.43
N ASN A 180 54.25 9.73 37.51
CA ASN A 180 54.61 8.80 38.60
C ASN A 180 55.67 7.75 38.21
N GLY A 181 56.54 8.10 37.26
CA GLY A 181 57.63 7.25 36.76
C GLY A 181 58.94 7.33 37.57
N THR A 182 58.90 7.48 38.90
CA THR A 182 60.07 7.20 39.76
C THR A 182 59.62 6.95 41.20
N THR A 183 59.33 5.70 41.58
CA THR A 183 59.88 5.06 42.80
C THR A 183 59.36 3.63 42.97
N GLU A 184 60.33 2.73 42.93
CA GLU A 184 60.56 1.56 43.77
C GLU A 184 59.48 0.49 44.04
N GLN A 185 60.00 -0.73 43.85
CA GLN A 185 59.52 -2.04 44.27
C GLN A 185 58.99 -2.05 45.71
N THR A 186 58.01 -2.92 45.99
CA THR A 186 58.08 -3.85 47.13
C THR A 186 57.14 -5.04 46.90
N ASN A 187 57.72 -6.23 46.98
CA ASN A 187 57.06 -7.54 47.00
C ASN A 187 56.18 -7.69 48.24
N THR A 188 55.03 -8.36 48.12
CA THR A 188 54.58 -9.25 49.21
C THR A 188 53.75 -10.41 48.68
N LEU A 189 54.18 -11.60 49.10
CA LEU A 189 53.75 -12.95 48.73
C LEU A 189 52.74 -13.49 49.76
N THR A 190 51.70 -14.20 49.32
CA THR A 190 51.12 -15.45 49.91
C THR A 190 49.89 -15.84 49.07
N GLN A 191 49.97 -16.82 48.16
CA GLN A 191 49.97 -18.30 48.28
C GLN A 191 48.60 -18.90 48.67
N GLY A 192 48.08 -19.74 47.75
CA GLY A 192 46.90 -20.60 47.92
C GLY A 192 46.57 -21.36 46.63
N GLU A 193 47.38 -22.36 46.30
CA GLU A 193 47.16 -23.35 45.22
C GLU A 193 45.97 -24.28 45.50
N SER A 194 45.25 -24.68 44.44
CA SER A 194 44.93 -26.10 44.19
C SER A 194 44.50 -26.29 42.73
N ASN A 195 45.13 -27.25 42.05
CA ASN A 195 44.94 -27.62 40.65
C ASN A 195 44.03 -28.85 40.47
N GLY A 196 43.16 -28.80 39.45
CA GLY A 196 42.89 -29.91 38.51
C GLY A 196 41.70 -30.87 38.79
N PRO A 197 41.36 -31.75 37.82
CA PRO A 197 40.59 -31.44 36.61
C PRO A 197 39.45 -32.45 36.34
N GLY A 198 38.55 -32.16 35.38
CA GLY A 198 37.61 -33.18 34.89
C GLY A 198 36.66 -32.72 33.79
N GLU A 199 36.90 -33.20 32.56
CA GLU A 199 35.96 -33.21 31.43
C GLU A 199 34.66 -33.95 31.78
N SER A 200 33.52 -33.51 31.22
CA SER A 200 32.64 -34.40 30.43
C SER A 200 31.51 -33.63 29.73
N SER A 201 31.30 -34.05 28.50
CA SER A 201 30.26 -33.75 27.52
C SER A 201 28.80 -33.74 28.01
N SER A 202 27.91 -33.00 27.32
CA SER A 202 26.81 -33.59 26.54
C SER A 202 25.92 -32.53 25.85
N MET A 203 25.68 -32.74 24.55
CA MET A 203 24.72 -32.03 23.69
C MET A 203 23.25 -32.42 23.96
N ARG A 204 22.35 -31.64 23.33
CA ARG A 204 20.93 -31.89 22.91
C ARG A 204 19.88 -31.16 23.76
N GLN A 205 18.80 -30.59 23.21
CA GLN A 205 18.28 -30.56 21.83
C GLN A 205 17.24 -29.42 21.70
N ARG A 206 17.15 -28.87 20.49
CA ARG A 206 16.03 -28.10 19.94
C ARG A 206 14.82 -29.03 19.76
N LYS A 207 13.60 -28.57 20.03
CA LYS A 207 12.36 -29.22 19.58
C LYS A 207 11.41 -28.20 18.98
N VAL A 208 11.02 -28.56 17.75
CA VAL A 208 9.92 -28.15 16.85
C VAL A 208 9.03 -27.02 17.33
#